data_AF-A0A254PQX9-F1
#
_entry.id   AF-A0A254PQX9-F1
#
_cell.length_a   1.000
_cell.length_b   1.000
_cell.length_c   1.000
_cell.angle_alpha   90.00
_cell.angle_beta   90.00
_cell.angle_gamma   90.00
#
_symmetry.space_group_name_H-M   'P 1'
#
loop_
_entity.id
_entity.type
_entity.pdbx_description
1 polymer ?
#
loop_
_entity_poly.entity_id
_entity_poly.type
_entity_poly.pdbx_seq_one_letter_code
_entity_poly.pdbx_strand_id
1 'polypeptide(L)'
;MDNFGPVILLEVVLVFGGVLLFAWWQLRDLRKEREKDHKKKGQDPHLDLSLASIELRDLKLQTQIGTYGPGAIIPKQHLLDLTLWIDATLVLISEDLMEKVFDYDPLIIEINKLAGDCHYETQEKLITRIVGACAQYSEIKAVDIGLRKLPVSADSGSLGVRLSVDSLTLSKLRFPSNS
;
A
#
# COMPACT_ATOMS: atom_id res chain seq x y z
N MET A 1 -16.32 -79.98 -7.36
CA MET A 1 -16.88 -78.69 -6.90
C MET A 1 -15.93 -78.07 -5.89
N ASP A 2 -14.68 -77.84 -6.32
CA ASP A 2 -13.94 -76.58 -6.29
C ASP A 2 -14.13 -75.66 -5.06
N ASN A 3 -13.33 -75.93 -4.02
CA ASN A 3 -13.13 -75.06 -2.84
C ASN A 3 -12.18 -73.88 -3.13
N PHE A 4 -12.52 -73.02 -4.09
CA PHE A 4 -11.72 -71.80 -4.39
C PHE A 4 -12.22 -70.53 -3.69
N GLY A 5 -13.29 -70.60 -2.89
CA GLY A 5 -13.87 -69.45 -2.19
C GLY A 5 -12.93 -68.71 -1.21
N PRO A 6 -12.16 -69.40 -0.35
CA PRO A 6 -11.32 -68.72 0.66
C PRO A 6 -10.12 -68.00 0.06
N VAL A 7 -9.54 -68.51 -1.04
CA VAL A 7 -8.34 -67.95 -1.67
C VAL A 7 -8.66 -66.67 -2.42
N ILE A 8 -9.79 -66.64 -3.15
CA ILE A 8 -10.25 -65.46 -3.89
C ILE A 8 -10.60 -64.32 -2.92
N LEU A 9 -11.20 -64.62 -1.76
CA LEU A 9 -11.53 -63.61 -0.76
C LEU A 9 -10.27 -62.93 -0.19
N LEU A 10 -9.22 -63.73 0.08
CA LEU A 10 -7.96 -63.24 0.64
C LEU A 10 -7.20 -62.37 -0.36
N GLU A 11 -7.23 -62.74 -1.64
CA GLU A 11 -6.62 -61.98 -2.73
C GLU A 11 -7.33 -60.64 -2.97
N VAL A 12 -8.66 -60.61 -2.91
CA VAL A 12 -9.46 -59.37 -2.97
C VAL A 12 -9.14 -58.46 -1.78
N VAL A 13 -9.03 -59.00 -0.56
CA VAL A 13 -8.68 -58.19 0.62
C VAL A 13 -7.26 -57.61 0.53
N LEU A 14 -6.29 -58.37 0.03
CA LEU A 14 -4.92 -57.88 -0.13
C LEU A 14 -4.81 -56.82 -1.24
N VAL A 15 -5.49 -57.01 -2.37
CA VAL A 15 -5.44 -56.07 -3.50
C VAL A 15 -6.22 -54.78 -3.20
N PHE A 16 -7.45 -54.88 -2.66
CA PHE A 16 -8.26 -53.70 -2.35
C PHE A 16 -7.83 -53.01 -1.05
N GLY A 17 -7.34 -53.75 -0.06
CA GLY A 17 -6.82 -53.20 1.19
C GLY A 17 -5.60 -52.30 0.97
N GLY A 18 -4.71 -52.69 0.06
CA GLY A 18 -3.56 -51.87 -0.33
C GLY A 18 -3.95 -50.55 -0.98
N VAL A 19 -4.94 -50.56 -1.88
CA VAL A 19 -5.44 -49.34 -2.54
C VAL A 19 -6.12 -48.38 -1.56
N LEU A 20 -6.91 -48.91 -0.62
CA LEU A 20 -7.56 -48.10 0.41
C LEU A 20 -6.55 -47.49 1.40
N LEU A 21 -5.54 -48.26 1.82
CA LEU A 21 -4.45 -47.75 2.67
C LEU A 21 -3.63 -46.69 1.94
N PHE A 22 -3.34 -46.88 0.65
CA PHE A 22 -2.62 -45.91 -0.16
C PHE A 22 -3.42 -44.62 -0.35
N ALA A 23 -4.72 -44.70 -0.65
CA ALA A 23 -5.60 -43.55 -0.77
C ALA A 23 -5.74 -42.79 0.57
N TRP A 24 -5.86 -43.52 1.68
CA TRP A 24 -5.90 -42.93 3.02
C TRP A 24 -4.58 -42.24 3.39
N TRP A 25 -3.44 -42.88 3.06
CA TRP A 25 -2.11 -42.30 3.25
C TRP A 25 -1.91 -41.04 2.41
N GLN A 26 -2.30 -41.05 1.14
CA GLN A 26 -2.20 -39.92 0.23
C GLN A 26 -3.09 -38.74 0.68
N LEU A 27 -4.32 -39.01 1.14
CA LEU A 27 -5.21 -37.99 1.68
C LEU A 27 -4.67 -37.37 2.98
N ARG A 28 -4.00 -38.16 3.81
CA ARG A 28 -3.36 -37.70 5.06
C ARG A 28 -2.16 -36.80 4.78
N ASP A 29 -1.35 -37.13 3.77
CA ASP A 29 -0.18 -36.31 3.42
C ASP A 29 -0.61 -34.94 2.90
N LEU A 30 -1.65 -34.89 2.05
CA LEU A 30 -2.26 -33.64 1.58
C LEU A 30 -2.86 -32.80 2.71
N ARG A 31 -3.47 -33.43 3.74
CA ARG A 31 -3.95 -32.69 4.92
C ARG A 31 -2.81 -32.11 5.73
N LYS A 32 -1.71 -32.85 5.87
CA LYS A 32 -0.51 -32.40 6.60
C LYS A 32 0.17 -31.23 5.88
N GLU A 33 0.14 -31.20 4.56
CA GLU A 33 0.59 -30.05 3.76
C GLU A 33 -0.35 -28.85 3.94
N ARG A 34 -1.67 -29.02 3.81
CA ARG A 34 -2.63 -27.94 4.07
C ARG A 34 -2.56 -27.40 5.50
N GLU A 35 -2.37 -28.25 6.50
CA GLU A 35 -2.19 -27.83 7.89
C GLU A 35 -0.89 -27.06 8.11
N LYS A 36 0.19 -27.40 7.38
CA LYS A 36 1.43 -26.61 7.39
C LYS A 36 1.24 -25.26 6.71
N ASP A 37 0.48 -25.20 5.61
CA ASP A 37 0.16 -23.93 4.93
C ASP A 37 -0.79 -23.07 5.76
N HIS A 38 -1.77 -23.67 6.46
CA HIS A 38 -2.64 -22.98 7.40
C HIS A 38 -1.91 -22.56 8.68
N LYS A 39 -0.96 -23.35 9.20
CA LYS A 39 -0.09 -22.94 10.30
C LYS A 39 0.93 -21.88 9.89
N LYS A 40 1.44 -21.91 8.65
CA LYS A 40 2.27 -20.82 8.10
C LYS A 40 1.47 -19.54 7.93
N LYS A 41 0.24 -19.61 7.40
CA LYS A 41 -0.66 -18.44 7.30
C LYS A 41 -1.17 -17.93 8.65
N GLY A 42 -1.32 -18.79 9.65
CA GLY A 42 -1.73 -18.42 11.01
C GLY A 42 -0.59 -17.98 11.92
N GLN A 43 0.65 -17.95 11.39
CA GLN A 43 1.86 -17.64 12.14
C GLN A 43 2.76 -16.71 11.32
N ASP A 44 2.16 -15.83 10.52
CA ASP A 44 2.79 -14.58 10.12
C ASP A 44 2.69 -13.63 11.32
N PRO A 45 3.81 -13.16 11.90
CA PRO A 45 3.82 -12.18 12.98
C PRO A 45 3.51 -10.76 12.48
N HIS A 46 2.92 -10.65 11.28
CA HIS A 46 2.34 -9.40 10.84
C HIS A 46 1.11 -9.19 11.71
N LEU A 47 1.29 -8.47 12.83
CA LEU A 47 0.18 -7.84 13.54
C LEU A 47 -0.79 -7.33 12.48
N ASP A 48 -2.05 -7.71 12.65
CA ASP A 48 -3.19 -7.11 11.98
C ASP A 48 -3.24 -5.64 12.46
N LEU A 49 -2.30 -4.83 11.94
CA LEU A 49 -2.24 -3.40 12.15
C LEU A 49 -3.38 -2.88 11.29
N SER A 50 -4.54 -2.71 11.92
CA SER A 50 -5.58 -1.87 11.35
C SER A 50 -4.91 -0.56 10.92
N LEU A 51 -4.96 -0.26 9.63
CA LEU A 51 -4.44 0.99 9.09
C LEU A 51 -5.53 2.05 9.20
N ALA A 52 -5.11 3.28 9.47
CA ALA A 52 -5.93 4.47 9.31
C ALA A 52 -5.28 5.40 8.30
N SER A 53 -6.00 6.45 7.91
CA SER A 53 -5.46 7.47 7.02
C SER A 53 -5.76 8.88 7.53
N ILE A 54 -4.83 9.79 7.24
CA ILE A 54 -5.03 11.23 7.34
C ILE A 54 -5.14 11.78 5.92
N GLU A 55 -6.16 12.60 5.66
CA GLU A 55 -6.45 13.11 4.32
C GLU A 55 -6.38 14.64 4.27
N LEU A 56 -5.55 15.15 3.37
CA LEU A 56 -5.57 16.53 2.92
C LEU A 56 -6.21 16.53 1.54
N ARG A 57 -7.28 17.29 1.39
CA ARG A 57 -8.02 17.43 0.13
C ARG A 57 -7.94 18.86 -0.34
N ASP A 58 -7.71 19.03 -1.63
CA ASP A 58 -7.80 20.32 -2.32
C ASP A 58 -6.92 21.42 -1.72
N LEU A 59 -5.77 21.05 -1.14
CA LEU A 59 -4.83 22.02 -0.57
C LEU A 59 -4.28 22.89 -1.70
N LYS A 60 -4.65 24.17 -1.70
CA LYS A 60 -4.19 25.13 -2.70
C LYS A 60 -2.72 25.48 -2.45
N LEU A 61 -1.87 25.12 -3.40
CA LEU A 61 -0.45 25.42 -3.35
C LEU A 61 -0.14 26.74 -4.05
N GLN A 62 0.69 27.56 -3.40
CA GLN A 62 1.33 28.71 -4.02
C GLN A 62 2.61 28.22 -4.69
N THR A 63 2.54 27.93 -5.99
CA THR A 63 3.63 27.32 -6.74
C THR A 63 3.67 27.80 -8.17
N GLN A 64 4.87 27.78 -8.75
CA GLN A 64 5.11 28.12 -10.15
C GLN A 64 5.54 26.85 -10.88
N ILE A 65 4.64 26.32 -11.71
CA ILE A 65 4.88 25.06 -12.43
C ILE A 65 4.68 25.24 -13.95
N GLY A 66 5.72 24.89 -14.69
CA GLY A 66 5.77 24.81 -16.15
C GLY A 66 6.04 26.16 -16.82
N THR A 67 6.45 26.07 -18.08
CA THR A 67 6.66 27.23 -18.96
C THR A 67 5.50 27.35 -19.95
N TYR A 68 4.87 28.52 -20.01
CA TYR A 68 3.70 28.78 -20.85
C TYR A 68 4.05 29.74 -22.00
N GLY A 69 3.82 29.30 -23.24
CA GLY A 69 4.03 30.11 -24.42
C GLY A 69 2.91 31.14 -24.66
N PRO A 70 3.08 32.04 -25.65
CA PRO A 70 2.04 33.01 -26.02
C PRO A 70 0.70 32.34 -26.35
N GLY A 71 -0.39 32.83 -25.78
CA GLY A 71 -1.74 32.29 -26.00
C GLY A 71 -2.07 31.00 -25.24
N ALA A 72 -1.13 30.47 -24.44
CA ALA A 72 -1.40 29.31 -23.59
C ALA A 72 -2.35 29.66 -22.45
N ILE A 73 -3.16 28.69 -22.06
CA ILE A 73 -4.00 28.78 -20.85
C ILE A 73 -3.10 28.58 -19.64
N ILE A 74 -2.96 29.63 -18.83
CA ILE A 74 -2.20 29.59 -17.60
C ILE A 74 -3.14 29.09 -16.48
N PRO A 75 -2.80 27.98 -15.79
CA PRO A 75 -3.58 27.51 -14.66
C PRO A 75 -3.67 28.57 -13.57
N LYS A 76 -4.86 28.74 -12.99
CA LYS A 76 -5.14 29.71 -11.92
C LYS A 76 -4.76 29.16 -10.55
N GLN A 77 -4.73 27.85 -10.39
CA GLN A 77 -4.38 27.20 -9.14
C GLN A 77 -3.86 25.78 -9.34
N HIS A 78 -3.06 25.36 -8.36
CA HIS A 78 -2.59 24.00 -8.18
C HIS A 78 -3.18 23.47 -6.87
N LEU A 79 -3.85 22.33 -6.93
CA LEU A 79 -4.50 21.67 -5.79
C LEU A 79 -3.82 20.34 -5.51
N LEU A 80 -3.45 20.13 -4.26
CA LEU A 80 -2.83 18.91 -3.76
C LEU A 80 -3.86 18.09 -2.96
N ASP A 81 -3.96 16.81 -3.30
CA ASP A 81 -4.54 15.80 -2.44
C ASP A 81 -3.41 14.94 -1.87
N LEU A 82 -3.48 14.62 -0.58
CA LEU A 82 -2.53 13.76 0.10
C LEU A 82 -3.28 12.85 1.06
N THR A 83 -3.07 11.55 0.95
CA THR A 83 -3.54 10.54 1.89
C THR A 83 -2.30 9.89 2.51
N LEU A 84 -2.17 10.04 3.83
CA LEU A 84 -1.09 9.45 4.62
C LEU A 84 -1.65 8.23 5.33
N TRP A 85 -1.18 7.04 4.96
CA TRP A 85 -1.55 5.81 5.66
C TRP A 85 -0.67 5.66 6.90
N ILE A 86 -1.30 5.52 8.06
CA ILE A 86 -0.65 5.43 9.36
C ILE A 86 -1.24 4.28 10.17
N ASP A 87 -0.64 4.00 11.32
CA ASP A 87 -1.19 3.05 12.28
C ASP A 87 -2.51 3.55 12.85
N ALA A 88 -3.54 2.70 12.96
CA ALA A 88 -4.83 3.13 13.50
C ALA A 88 -4.76 3.57 14.97
N THR A 89 -3.75 3.17 15.75
CA THR A 89 -3.58 3.64 17.13
C THR A 89 -3.30 5.14 17.23
N LEU A 90 -2.89 5.78 16.13
CA LEU A 90 -2.70 7.24 16.02
C LEU A 90 -3.99 8.00 15.67
N VAL A 91 -5.11 7.30 15.47
CA VAL A 91 -6.44 7.87 15.16
C VAL A 91 -7.49 7.37 16.16
N LEU A 92 -7.47 6.07 16.45
CA LEU A 92 -8.30 5.42 17.46
C LEU A 92 -7.63 5.56 18.84
N ILE A 93 -7.71 6.75 19.41
CA ILE A 93 -7.11 7.09 20.70
C ILE A 93 -8.13 7.00 21.83
N SER A 94 -7.68 6.57 23.03
CA SER A 94 -8.52 6.53 24.23
C SER A 94 -8.54 7.85 25.00
N GLU A 95 -7.53 8.71 24.78
CA GLU A 95 -7.33 9.98 25.48
C GLU A 95 -7.11 11.07 24.44
N ASP A 96 -7.79 12.22 24.61
CA ASP A 96 -7.70 13.37 23.71
C ASP A 96 -6.44 14.20 24.01
N LEU A 97 -5.30 13.71 23.53
CA LEU A 97 -3.98 14.31 23.75
C LEU A 97 -3.15 14.31 22.48
N MET A 98 -2.47 15.43 22.19
CA MET A 98 -1.63 15.58 21.00
C MET A 98 -0.47 14.57 20.93
N GLU A 99 0.03 14.09 22.07
CA GLU A 99 1.09 13.06 22.14
C GLU A 99 0.63 11.68 21.64
N LYS A 100 -0.68 11.47 21.47
CA LYS A 100 -1.27 10.20 21.01
C LYS A 100 -1.60 10.20 19.51
N VAL A 101 -1.41 11.33 18.82
CA VAL A 101 -1.71 11.48 17.40
C VAL A 101 -0.47 11.86 16.61
N PHE A 102 -0.56 11.72 15.29
CA PHE A 102 0.45 12.23 14.38
C PHE A 102 0.22 13.73 14.12
N ASP A 103 1.17 14.58 14.52
CA ASP A 103 1.16 16.01 14.22
C ASP A 103 1.55 16.27 12.77
N TYR A 104 0.56 16.55 11.93
CA TYR A 104 0.71 16.81 10.50
C TYR A 104 1.01 18.29 10.17
N ASP A 105 0.89 19.22 11.13
CA ASP A 105 1.08 20.65 10.87
C ASP A 105 2.50 20.99 10.37
N PRO A 106 3.58 20.43 10.94
CA PRO A 106 4.94 20.63 10.42
C PRO A 106 5.10 20.17 8.97
N LEU A 107 4.45 19.06 8.59
CA LEU A 107 4.48 18.55 7.22
C LEU A 107 3.76 19.50 6.25
N ILE A 108 2.62 20.07 6.65
CA ILE A 108 1.90 21.07 5.83
C ILE A 108 2.75 22.33 5.62
N ILE A 109 3.46 22.78 6.65
CA ILE A 109 4.40 23.92 6.53
C ILE A 109 5.50 23.60 5.52
N GLU A 110 6.13 22.42 5.62
CA GLU A 110 7.19 22.02 4.69
C GLU A 110 6.65 21.86 3.26
N ILE A 111 5.44 21.31 3.06
CA ILE A 111 4.81 21.22 1.73
C ILE A 111 4.65 22.60 1.10
N ASN A 112 4.15 23.58 1.86
CA ASN A 112 3.99 24.95 1.36
C ASN A 112 5.33 25.61 1.02
N LYS A 113 6.34 25.38 1.86
CA LYS A 113 7.71 25.85 1.62
C LYS A 113 8.28 25.24 0.33
N LEU A 114 8.20 23.92 0.17
CA LEU A 114 8.66 23.22 -1.03
C LEU A 114 7.92 23.72 -2.28
N ALA A 115 6.62 23.93 -2.20
CA ALA A 115 5.82 24.38 -3.33
C ALA A 115 6.23 25.78 -3.83
N GLY A 116 6.66 26.67 -2.92
CA GLY A 116 6.99 28.06 -3.21
C GLY A 116 8.48 28.40 -3.31
N ASP A 117 9.40 27.48 -3.00
CA ASP A 117 10.83 27.79 -2.90
C ASP A 117 11.54 27.94 -4.27
N CYS A 118 11.00 27.36 -5.33
CA CYS A 118 11.57 27.43 -6.66
C CYS A 118 10.52 27.33 -7.78
N HIS A 119 10.96 27.64 -9.01
CA HIS A 119 10.23 27.25 -10.21
C HIS A 119 10.38 25.74 -10.44
N TYR A 120 9.28 25.09 -10.82
CA TYR A 120 9.27 23.71 -11.23
C TYR A 120 8.91 23.58 -12.71
N GLU A 121 9.67 22.80 -13.46
CA GLU A 121 9.26 22.47 -14.84
C GLU A 121 8.05 21.51 -14.86
N THR A 122 7.93 20.64 -13.85
CA THR A 122 6.97 19.53 -13.85
C THR A 122 6.26 19.36 -12.50
N GLN A 123 5.03 18.85 -12.52
CA GLN A 123 4.25 18.51 -11.32
C GLN A 123 4.89 17.34 -10.58
N GLU A 124 5.44 16.40 -11.34
CA GLU A 124 6.11 15.20 -10.91
C GLU A 124 7.29 15.51 -9.98
N LYS A 125 8.10 16.52 -10.32
CA LYS A 125 9.24 16.90 -9.49
C LYS A 125 8.83 17.48 -8.14
N LEU A 126 7.75 18.28 -8.09
CA LEU A 126 7.19 18.76 -6.84
C LEU A 126 6.63 17.60 -6.00
N ILE A 127 5.87 16.69 -6.61
CA ILE A 127 5.41 15.46 -5.95
C ILE A 127 6.58 14.67 -5.36
N THR A 128 7.66 14.45 -6.12
CA THR A 128 8.84 13.74 -5.62
C THR A 128 9.42 14.39 -4.36
N ARG A 129 9.51 15.72 -4.32
CA ARG A 129 10.02 16.44 -3.14
C ARG A 129 9.07 16.31 -1.95
N ILE A 130 7.76 16.40 -2.17
CA ILE A 130 6.75 16.22 -1.10
C ILE A 130 6.79 14.79 -0.54
N VAL A 131 6.89 13.76 -1.40
CA VAL A 131 7.07 12.37 -0.95
C VAL A 131 8.35 12.22 -0.14
N GLY A 132 9.44 12.88 -0.55
CA GLY A 132 10.67 12.93 0.22
C GLY A 132 10.50 13.54 1.62
N ALA A 133 9.69 14.59 1.76
CA ALA A 133 9.33 15.16 3.05
C ALA A 133 8.46 14.20 3.88
N CYS A 134 7.48 13.53 3.27
CA CYS A 134 6.66 12.51 3.93
C CYS A 134 7.52 11.35 4.45
N ALA A 135 8.55 10.96 3.71
CA ALA A 135 9.45 9.89 4.11
C ALA A 135 10.19 10.19 5.43
N GLN A 136 10.40 11.47 5.80
CA GLN A 136 11.07 11.85 7.05
C GLN A 136 10.32 11.38 8.31
N TYR A 137 9.02 11.09 8.20
CA TYR A 137 8.18 10.64 9.30
C TYR A 137 8.07 9.12 9.28
N SER A 138 8.36 8.47 10.40
CA SER A 138 8.34 7.00 10.52
C SER A 138 6.92 6.42 10.65
N GLU A 139 6.01 7.26 11.10
CA GLU A 139 4.58 7.03 11.34
C GLU A 139 3.85 6.80 10.02
N ILE A 140 4.23 7.54 8.98
CA ILE A 140 3.67 7.40 7.62
C ILE A 140 4.14 6.07 7.02
N LYS A 141 3.22 5.14 6.79
CA LYS A 141 3.51 3.81 6.25
C LYS A 141 3.36 3.74 4.74
N ALA A 142 2.44 4.50 4.16
CA ALA A 142 2.28 4.63 2.72
C ALA A 142 1.69 6.01 2.40
N VAL A 143 1.81 6.43 1.14
CA VAL A 143 1.35 7.75 0.69
C VAL A 143 0.63 7.60 -0.64
N ASP A 144 -0.58 8.16 -0.74
CA ASP A 144 -1.20 8.49 -2.02
C ASP A 144 -1.20 10.01 -2.18
N ILE A 145 -0.59 10.51 -3.25
CA ILE A 145 -0.46 11.93 -3.52
C ILE A 145 -0.96 12.24 -4.92
N GLY A 146 -1.75 13.30 -5.05
CA GLY A 146 -2.24 13.80 -6.33
C GLY A 146 -2.03 15.30 -6.42
N LEU A 147 -1.41 15.78 -7.49
CA LEU A 147 -1.28 17.20 -7.78
C LEU A 147 -2.01 17.50 -9.08
N ARG A 148 -2.94 18.44 -9.06
CA ARG A 148 -3.71 18.86 -10.23
C ARG A 148 -3.70 20.37 -10.41
N LYS A 149 -3.76 20.80 -11.66
CA LYS A 149 -3.84 22.19 -12.07
C LYS A 149 -5.16 22.47 -12.78
N LEU A 150 -5.68 23.68 -12.59
CA LEU A 150 -6.91 24.13 -13.24
C LEU A 150 -6.93 25.66 -13.42
N PRO A 151 -7.62 26.17 -14.46
CA PRO A 151 -8.21 25.41 -15.56
C PRO A 151 -7.16 24.92 -16.56
N VAL A 152 -7.54 24.01 -17.46
CA VAL A 152 -6.64 23.45 -18.48
C VAL A 152 -7.11 23.68 -19.91
N SER A 153 -8.42 23.87 -20.12
CA SER A 153 -8.99 24.19 -21.44
C SER A 153 -10.26 25.00 -21.30
N ALA A 154 -10.40 26.10 -22.07
CA ALA A 154 -11.58 26.96 -22.10
C ALA A 154 -12.12 27.31 -20.69
N ASP A 155 -11.24 27.74 -19.79
CA ASP A 155 -11.53 28.04 -18.37
C ASP A 155 -12.16 26.88 -17.57
N SER A 156 -12.04 25.65 -18.06
CA SER A 156 -12.61 24.44 -17.48
C SER A 156 -11.60 23.30 -17.34
N GLY A 157 -12.03 22.24 -16.66
CA GLY A 157 -11.28 21.01 -16.46
C GLY A 157 -10.13 21.12 -15.47
N SER A 158 -9.61 19.94 -15.09
CA SER A 158 -8.40 19.80 -14.28
C SER A 158 -7.53 18.70 -14.87
N LEU A 159 -6.21 18.90 -14.84
CA LEU A 159 -5.23 17.88 -15.22
C LEU A 159 -4.25 17.71 -14.08
N GLY A 160 -3.88 16.49 -13.77
CA GLY A 160 -2.94 16.22 -12.69
C GLY A 160 -2.26 14.87 -12.84
N VAL A 161 -1.32 14.64 -11.95
CA VAL A 161 -0.61 13.37 -11.78
C VAL A 161 -0.88 12.84 -10.38
N ARG A 162 -0.93 11.51 -10.26
CA ARG A 162 -1.14 10.81 -8.99
C ARG A 162 -0.09 9.71 -8.85
N LEU A 163 0.41 9.55 -7.63
CA LEU A 163 1.41 8.54 -7.27
C LEU A 163 0.98 7.87 -5.97
N SER A 164 1.06 6.55 -5.95
CA SER A 164 0.92 5.71 -4.76
C SER A 164 2.29 5.15 -4.41
N VAL A 165 2.72 5.33 -3.17
CA VAL A 165 4.01 4.89 -2.65
C VAL A 165 3.76 3.96 -1.48
N ASP A 166 4.18 2.70 -1.62
CA ASP A 166 4.06 1.69 -0.57
C ASP A 166 5.13 1.83 0.51
N SER A 167 5.00 1.03 1.56
CA SER A 167 5.91 1.02 2.71
C SER A 167 7.34 0.65 2.35
N LEU A 168 7.52 -0.26 1.39
CA LEU A 168 8.85 -0.69 0.93
C LEU A 168 9.57 0.45 0.21
N THR A 169 8.88 1.14 -0.69
CA THR A 169 9.43 2.27 -1.45
C THR A 169 9.71 3.45 -0.54
N LEU A 170 8.79 3.78 0.36
CA LEU A 170 8.97 4.87 1.34
C LEU A 170 10.16 4.59 2.27
N SER A 171 10.37 3.33 2.66
CA SER A 171 11.53 2.92 3.48
C SER A 171 12.86 3.07 2.73
N LYS A 172 12.90 2.80 1.41
CA LYS A 172 14.09 3.06 0.59
C LYS A 172 14.43 4.54 0.49
N LEU A 173 13.42 5.42 0.49
CA LEU A 173 13.64 6.87 0.46
C LEU A 173 14.18 7.42 1.79
N ARG A 174 13.86 6.77 2.92
CA ARG A 174 14.42 7.10 4.24
C ARG A 174 15.89 6.75 4.38
N PHE A 175 16.24 5.58 3.84
CA PHE A 175 17.58 5.04 3.90
C PHE A 175 18.07 4.80 2.47
N PRO A 176 18.45 5.85 1.74
CA PRO A 176 19.02 5.68 0.41
C PRO A 176 20.29 4.85 0.57
N SER A 177 20.22 3.57 0.20
CA SER A 177 21.40 2.72 0.13
C SER A 177 22.30 3.32 -0.94
N ASN A 178 23.41 3.94 -0.54
CA ASN A 178 24.47 4.37 -1.45
C ASN A 178 24.87 3.16 -2.30
N SER A 179 24.38 3.12 -3.53
CA SER A 179 24.75 2.14 -4.56
C SER A 179 25.68 2.79 -5.55
#